data_AF-A0A969SIJ2-F1
#
_entry.id   AF-A0A969SIJ2-F1
#
_cell.length_a   1.000
_cell.length_b   1.000
_cell.length_c   1.000
_cell.angle_alpha   90.00
_cell.angle_beta   90.00
_cell.angle_gamma   90.00
#
_symmetry.space_group_name_H-M   'P 1'
#
loop_
_entity.id
_entity.type
_entity.pdbx_description
1 polymer ?
#
loop_
_entity_poly.entity_id
_entity_poly.type
_entity_poly.pdbx_seq_one_letter_code
_entity_poly.pdbx_strand_id
1 'polypeptide(L)' 'LVNNLKTVSSRYLKKEFPERFSRFYWKDALWSGSYFISSCGGVTVDVLKKYVQEQDRPA' A
#
# COMPACT_ATOMS: atom_id res chain seq x y z
N LEU A 1 -0.44 -6.98 -12.48
CA LEU A 1 0.67 -6.01 -12.28
C LEU A 1 0.74 -5.50 -10.83
N VAL A 2 -0.30 -4.83 -10.31
CA VAL A 2 -0.30 -4.24 -8.96
C VAL A 2 0.02 -5.25 -7.86
N ASN A 3 -0.55 -6.46 -7.90
CA ASN A 3 -0.23 -7.50 -6.93
C ASN A 3 1.25 -7.92 -6.95
N ASN A 4 1.87 -7.99 -8.14
CA ASN A 4 3.28 -8.32 -8.26
C ASN A 4 4.14 -7.21 -7.63
N LEU A 5 3.84 -5.94 -7.92
CA LEU A 5 4.53 -4.79 -7.33
C LEU A 5 4.41 -4.80 -5.80
N LYS A 6 3.20 -5.01 -5.27
CA LYS A 6 2.95 -5.09 -3.82
C LYS A 6 3.73 -6.25 -3.17
N THR A 7 3.72 -7.42 -3.78
CA THR A 7 4.44 -8.59 -3.26
C THR A 7 5.96 -8.45 -3.34
N VAL A 8 6.49 -7.95 -4.45
CA VAL A 8 7.93 -7.76 -4.66
C VAL A 8 8.46 -6.67 -3.71
N SER A 9 7.82 -5.50 -3.67
CA SER A 9 8.22 -4.41 -2.77
C SER A 9 8.16 -4.81 -1.29
N SER A 10 7.10 -5.53 -0.87
CA SER A 10 6.99 -6.06 0.49
C SER A 10 8.17 -6.96 0.86
N ARG A 11 8.57 -7.87 -0.04
CA ARG A 11 9.71 -8.77 0.19
C ARG A 11 11.04 -8.02 0.28
N TYR A 12 11.29 -7.07 -0.62
CA TYR A 12 12.53 -6.30 -0.59
C TYR A 12 12.64 -5.42 0.65
N LEU A 13 11.58 -4.68 0.99
CA LEU A 13 11.61 -3.77 2.14
C LEU A 13 11.76 -4.51 3.48
N LYS A 14 11.14 -5.69 3.62
CA LYS A 14 11.36 -6.56 4.80
C LYS A 14 12.80 -7.06 4.88
N LYS A 15 13.44 -7.35 3.74
CA LYS A 15 14.84 -7.80 3.68
C LYS A 15 15.82 -6.68 4.02
N GLU A 16 15.58 -5.47 3.53
CA GLU A 16 16.47 -4.32 3.74
C GLU A 16 16.32 -3.69 5.13
N PHE A 17 15.12 -3.72 5.72
CA PHE A 17 14.84 -3.05 7.00
C PHE A 17 14.20 -3.98 8.05
N PRO A 18 14.83 -5.13 8.38
CA PRO A 18 14.22 -6.15 9.23
C PRO A 18 13.84 -5.62 10.62
N GLU A 19 14.70 -4.79 11.25
CA GLU A 19 14.41 -4.21 12.58
C GLU A 19 13.23 -3.23 12.57
N ARG A 20 13.07 -2.48 11.47
CA ARG A 20 11.97 -1.51 11.36
C ARG A 20 10.64 -2.24 11.19
N PHE A 21 10.66 -3.35 10.46
CA PHE A 21 9.48 -4.20 10.32
C PHE A 21 9.11 -4.87 11.63
N SER A 22 10.06 -5.47 12.36
CA SER A 22 9.77 -6.11 13.65
C SER A 22 9.29 -5.12 14.72
N ARG A 23 9.78 -3.87 14.68
CA ARG A 23 9.42 -2.84 15.67
C ARG A 23 8.06 -2.18 15.42
N PHE A 24 7.71 -1.92 14.17
CA PHE A 24 6.53 -1.09 13.84
C PHE A 24 5.37 -1.85 13.20
N TYR A 25 5.60 -3.06 12.68
CA TYR A 25 4.55 -3.85 12.03
C TYR A 25 4.16 -5.02 12.90
N TRP A 26 2.91 -5.00 13.38
CA TRP A 26 2.31 -6.07 14.18
C TRP A 26 1.78 -7.27 13.38
N LYS A 27 1.68 -7.12 12.06
CA LYS A 27 1.14 -8.12 11.12
C LYS A 27 2.17 -8.26 10.00
N ASP A 28 2.32 -9.46 9.47
CA ASP A 28 3.29 -9.76 8.41
C ASP A 28 2.85 -9.24 7.02
N ALA A 29 2.21 -8.08 6.97
CA ALA A 29 1.69 -7.45 5.76
C ALA A 29 2.11 -5.98 5.70
N LEU A 30 2.81 -5.61 4.62
CA LEU A 30 3.16 -4.22 4.34
C LEU A 30 1.99 -3.45 3.70
N TRP A 31 1.25 -4.10 2.81
CA TRP A 31 0.19 -3.49 2.03
C TRP A 31 -1.17 -4.09 2.40
N SER A 32 -2.20 -3.25 2.41
CA SER A 32 -3.60 -3.73 2.44
C SER A 32 -3.88 -4.62 1.22
N GLY A 33 -4.83 -5.55 1.31
CA GLY A 33 -5.28 -6.35 0.17
C GLY A 33 -5.88 -5.49 -0.95
N SER A 34 -6.53 -4.38 -0.57
CA SER A 34 -7.16 -3.43 -1.48
C SER A 34 -6.15 -2.69 -2.35
N TYR A 35 -6.59 -2.28 -3.54
CA TYR A 35 -5.83 -1.40 -4.43
C TYR A 35 -6.80 -0.63 -5.31
N PHE A 36 -6.40 0.57 -5.72
CA PHE A 36 -7.16 1.41 -6.63
C PHE A 36 -6.39 1.62 -7.93
N ILE A 37 -7.10 1.50 -9.05
CA ILE A 37 -6.58 1.75 -10.39
C ILE A 37 -7.63 2.59 -11.10
N SER A 38 -7.19 3.69 -11.69
CA SER A 38 -8.02 4.50 -12.57
C SER A 38 -7.18 4.98 -13.75
N SER A 39 -7.81 5.20 -14.90
CA SER A 39 -7.13 5.66 -16.10
C SER A 39 -6.72 7.13 -15.96
N CYS A 40 -5.49 7.44 -16.37
CA CYS A 40 -5.00 8.82 -16.44
C CYS A 40 -5.53 9.49 -17.72
N GLY A 41 -6.84 9.72 -17.78
CA GLY A 41 -7.50 10.55 -18.80
C GLY A 41 -8.40 11.64 -18.21
N GLY A 42 -8.69 11.59 -16.91
CA GLY A 42 -9.57 12.55 -16.23
C GLY A 42 -9.58 12.46 -14.70
N VAL A 43 -8.60 11.77 -14.10
CA VAL A 43 -8.49 11.67 -12.64
C VAL A 43 -7.80 12.92 -12.11
N THR A 44 -8.55 13.74 -11.37
CA THR A 44 -8.01 14.89 -10.67
C THR A 44 -7.36 14.46 -9.35
N VAL A 45 -6.47 15.29 -8.83
CA VAL A 45 -5.83 15.08 -7.51
C VAL A 45 -6.87 14.92 -6.40
N ASP A 46 -8.02 15.59 -6.52
CA ASP A 46 -9.11 15.51 -5.55
C ASP A 46 -9.72 14.11 -5.44
N VAL A 47 -9.84 13.39 -6.56
CA VAL A 47 -10.35 12.01 -6.58
C VAL A 47 -9.38 11.08 -5.85
N LEU A 48 -8.07 11.25 -6.05
CA LEU A 48 -7.05 10.47 -5.35
C LEU A 48 -7.05 10.76 -3.85
N LYS A 49 -7.17 12.04 -3.48
CA LYS A 49 -7.22 12.46 -2.07
C LYS A 49 -8.43 11.89 -1.36
N LYS A 50 -9.59 11.92 -2.01
CA LYS A 50 -10.84 11.34 -1.50
C LYS A 50 -10.70 9.83 -1.29
N TYR A 51 -10.13 9.09 -2.26
CA TYR A 51 -9.87 7.65 -2.10
C TYR A 51 -9.00 7.34 -0.87
N VAL A 52 -7.91 8.09 -0.65
CA VAL A 52 -7.03 7.88 0.51
C VAL A 52 -7.74 8.19 1.83
N GLN A 53 -8.60 9.21 1.85
CA GLN A 53 -9.36 9.59 3.04
C GLN A 53 -10.49 8.61 3.38
N GLU A 54 -11.12 8.01 2.37
CA GLU A 54 -12.19 7.02 2.50
C GLU A 54 -11.68 5.60 2.74
N GLN A 55 -10.39 5.34 2.57
CA GLN A 55 -9.80 4.07 3.01
C GLN A 55 -9.87 3.99 4.54
N ASP A 56 -10.77 3.13 5.04
CA ASP A 56 -10.83 2.76 6.45
C ASP A 56 -9.43 2.37 6.94
N ARG A 57 -8.99 3.00 8.03
CA ARG A 57 -7.76 2.58 8.70
C ARG A 57 -8.03 1.18 9.27
N PRO A 58 -7.32 0.14 8.81
CA PRO A 58 -7.50 -1.18 9.38
C PRO A 58 -7.15 -1.11 10.86
N ALA A 59 -8.08 -1.60 11.69
CA ALA A 59 -7.90 -1.75 13.13
C ALA A 59 -6.85 -2.80 13.48
#